data_AF-A0A842U9V6-F1
#
_entry.id   AF-A0A842U9V6-F1
#
_cell.length_a   1.000
_cell.length_b   1.000
_cell.length_c   1.000
_cell.angle_alpha   90.00
_cell.angle_beta   90.00
_cell.angle_gamma   90.00
#
_symmetry.space_group_name_H-M   'P 1'
#
loop_
_entity.id
_entity.type
_entity.pdbx_description
1 polymer ?
#
loop_
_entity_poly.entity_id
_entity_poly.type
_entity_poly.pdbx_seq_one_letter_code
_entity_poly.pdbx_strand_id
1 'polypeptide(L)' 'MKRKCKECGMIRSEKDLVHFEDGSYLCFSCWNKKTKFFTNYIDKKNVKIIDR' A
#
# COMPACT_ATOMS: atom_id res chain seq x y z
N MET A 1 7.73 -18.09 -4.30
CA MET A 1 8.21 -17.36 -5.50
C MET A 1 8.57 -15.94 -5.12
N LYS A 2 9.52 -15.29 -5.81
CA LYS A 2 9.87 -13.88 -5.58
C LYS A 2 9.20 -13.02 -6.65
N ARG A 3 8.64 -11.87 -6.28
CA ARG A 3 7.93 -10.95 -7.17
C ARG A 3 8.52 -9.54 -7.04
N LYS A 4 8.32 -8.71 -8.07
CA LYS A 4 8.88 -7.35 -8.14
C LYS A 4 7.82 -6.34 -7.72
N CYS A 5 8.17 -5.43 -6.81
CA CYS A 5 7.32 -4.29 -6.49
C CYS A 5 7.19 -3.36 -7.69
N LYS A 6 5.96 -3.00 -8.07
CA LYS A 6 5.66 -2.08 -9.19
C LYS A 6 6.22 -0.68 -8.97
N GLU A 7 6.29 -0.21 -7.73
CA GLU A 7 6.72 1.16 -7.40
C GLU A 7 8.23 1.31 -7.26
N CYS A 8 8.86 0.53 -6.35
CA CYS A 8 10.29 0.67 -6.08
C CYS A 8 11.18 -0.29 -6.88
N GLY A 9 10.59 -1.22 -7.64
CA GLY A 9 11.32 -2.20 -8.43
C GLY A 9 12.08 -3.26 -7.62
N MET A 10 12.02 -3.24 -6.29
CA MET A 10 12.68 -4.24 -5.45
C MET A 10 12.00 -5.60 -5.60
N ILE A 11 12.82 -6.66 -5.72
CA ILE A 11 12.36 -8.04 -5.70
C ILE A 11 12.22 -8.47 -4.23
N ARG A 12 11.03 -8.90 -3.84
CA ARG A 12 10.75 -9.41 -2.49
C ARG A 12 10.05 -10.76 -2.54
N SER A 13 10.02 -11.43 -1.41
CA SER A 13 9.18 -12.62 -1.23
C SER A 13 7.71 -12.20 -1.34
N GLU A 14 6.87 -13.09 -1.88
CA GLU A 14 5.43 -12.81 -2.06
C GLU A 14 4.72 -12.47 -0.74
N LYS A 15 5.20 -13.02 0.38
CA LYS A 15 4.71 -12.70 1.75
C LYS A 15 4.91 -11.24 2.16
N ASP A 16 5.88 -10.55 1.56
CA ASP A 16 6.22 -9.14 1.83
C ASP A 16 5.61 -8.16 0.81
N LEU A 17 4.74 -8.68 -0.06
CA LEU A 17 4.10 -7.95 -1.13
C LEU A 17 2.58 -8.00 -0.95
N VAL A 18 1.96 -6.89 -1.30
CA VAL A 18 0.53 -6.66 -1.33
C VAL A 18 0.10 -6.87 -2.77
N HIS A 19 -0.85 -7.77 -2.97
CA HIS A 19 -1.43 -8.02 -4.28
C HIS A 19 -2.66 -7.13 -4.47
N PHE A 20 -2.69 -6.41 -5.59
CA PHE A 20 -3.80 -5.56 -5.98
C PHE A 20 -4.67 -6.27 -7.02
N GLU A 21 -5.94 -5.87 -7.12
CA GLU A 21 -6.89 -6.43 -8.10
C GLU A 21 -6.46 -6.20 -9.56
N ASP A 22 -5.62 -5.19 -9.83
CA ASP A 22 -5.01 -4.96 -11.16
C ASP A 22 -3.90 -5.97 -11.50
N GLY A 23 -3.67 -6.98 -10.67
CA GLY A 23 -2.60 -7.96 -10.82
C GLY A 23 -1.22 -7.42 -10.44
N SER A 24 -1.14 -6.22 -9.87
CA SER A 24 0.13 -5.63 -9.47
C SER A 24 0.55 -6.04 -8.06
N TYR A 25 1.87 -6.09 -7.84
CA TYR A 25 2.46 -6.35 -6.53
C TYR A 25 3.15 -5.09 -6.02
N LEU A 26 2.91 -4.76 -4.76
CA LEU A 26 3.47 -3.57 -4.13
C LEU A 26 4.04 -3.95 -2.77
N CYS A 27 5.24 -3.50 -2.45
CA CYS A 27 5.84 -3.83 -1.16
C CYS A 27 5.20 -3.04 -0.03
N PHE A 28 5.22 -3.60 1.19
CA PHE A 28 4.61 -2.97 2.37
C PHE A 28 5.10 -1.53 2.60
N SER A 29 6.39 -1.26 2.32
CA SER A 29 6.97 0.08 2.41
C SER A 29 6.33 1.08 1.43
N CYS A 30 6.11 0.66 0.18
CA CYS A 30 5.46 1.49 -0.83
C CYS A 30 3.95 1.60 -0.56
N TRP A 31 3.33 0.54 -0.06
CA TRP A 31 1.90 0.54 0.29
C TRP A 31 1.64 1.53 1.43
N ASN A 32 2.45 1.47 2.48
CA ASN A 32 2.34 2.38 3.62
C ASN A 32 2.58 3.85 3.24
N LYS A 33 3.45 4.12 2.25
CA LYS A 33 3.62 5.48 1.70
C LYS A 33 2.35 5.96 0.97
N LYS A 34 1.70 5.08 0.20
CA LYS A 34 0.43 5.41 -0.47
C LYS A 34 -0.71 5.63 0.54
N THR A 35 -0.84 4.78 1.56
CA THR A 35 -1.90 4.95 2.58
C THR A 35 -1.68 6.17 3.47
N LYS A 36 -0.43 6.53 3.80
CA LYS A 36 -0.12 7.79 4.48
C LYS A 36 -0.50 9.03 3.67
N PHE A 37 -0.54 8.93 2.35
CA PHE A 37 -1.05 10.00 1.49
C PHE A 37 -2.57 10.17 1.66
N PHE A 38 -3.31 9.07 1.82
CA PHE A 38 -4.74 9.12 2.11
C PHE A 38 -5.05 9.69 3.50
N THR A 39 -4.28 9.38 4.53
CA THR A 39 -4.50 9.96 5.88
C THR A 39 -4.17 11.45 5.95
N ASN A 40 -3.22 11.95 5.15
CA ASN A 40 -2.95 13.40 5.09
C ASN A 40 -3.99 14.19 4.27
N TYR A 41 -4.80 13.54 3.44
CA TYR A 41 -5.95 14.18 2.77
C TYR A 41 -7.19 14.28 3.66
N ILE A 42 -7.19 13.59 4.80
CA ILE A 42 -8.29 13.54 5.76
C ILE A 42 -8.14 14.60 6.86
N ASP A 43 -7.01 15.28 6.96
CA ASP A 43 -6.72 16.20 8.07
C ASP A 43 -7.29 17.63 7.91
N LYS A 44 -8.30 17.86 7.05
CA LYS A 44 -9.03 19.16 7.14
C LYS A 44 -10.54 19.14 7.13
N LYS A 45 -11.25 18.13 6.63
CA LYS A 45 -12.72 18.06 6.78
C LYS A 45 -13.24 16.62 6.67
N ASN A 46 -13.58 16.02 7.81
CA ASN A 46 -14.47 14.87 7.97
C ASN A 46 -13.98 13.47 7.54
N VAL A 47 -13.30 12.74 8.44
CA VAL A 47 -13.46 11.26 8.44
C VAL A 47 -13.70 10.77 9.87
N LYS A 48 -14.88 10.19 10.06
CA LYS A 48 -15.18 9.29 11.18
C LYS A 48 -14.60 7.92 10.82
N ILE A 49 -13.62 7.47 11.57
CA ILE A 49 -13.18 6.07 11.55
C ILE A 49 -14.24 5.28 12.31
N ILE A 50 -14.96 4.40 11.62
CA ILE A 50 -15.80 3.40 12.27
C ILE A 50 -14.90 2.18 12.47
N ASP A 51 -14.35 2.06 13.67
CA ASP A 51 -13.71 0.84 14.15
C ASP A 51 -14.83 -0.08 14.65
N ARG A 52 -14.89 -1.33 14.17
CA ARG A 52 -15.87 -2.33 14.58
C ARG A 52 -15.16 -3.50 15.26
#